data_AF-A0A3M2ME89-F1
#
_entry.id   AF-A0A3M2ME89-F1
#
_cell.length_a   1.000
_cell.length_b   1.000
_cell.length_c   1.000
_cell.angle_alpha   90.00
_cell.angle_beta   90.00
_cell.angle_gamma   90.00
#
_symmetry.space_group_name_H-M   'P 1'
#
loop_
_entity.id
_entity.type
_entity.pdbx_description
1 polymer ?
#
loop_
_entity_poly.entity_id
_entity_poly.type
_entity_poly.pdbx_seq_one_letter_code
_entity_poly.pdbx_strand_id
1 'polypeptide(L)'
;MSASEYGDRGQRPCGTTDNADEWAPPSLYVWDVLTGAGDHRAGGVTDERERALMVLGEAMRQAPLGSRGTVQRAELSLLGAAEYCYLNVVAYAWTEVSSGTLHWAG
;
A
#
# COMPACT_ATOMS: atom_id res chain seq x y z
N MET A 1 34.27 12.94 24.20
CA MET A 1 34.11 11.68 23.43
C MET A 1 33.60 10.63 24.38
N SER A 2 32.37 10.16 24.20
CA SER A 2 31.92 8.88 24.76
C SER A 2 30.72 8.42 23.94
N ALA A 3 30.95 7.42 23.09
CA ALA A 3 29.95 6.68 22.35
C ALA A 3 30.48 5.26 22.30
N SER A 4 29.87 4.33 23.03
CA SER A 4 29.99 2.88 22.83
C SER A 4 29.13 2.16 23.86
N GLU A 5 27.83 2.08 23.61
CA GLU A 5 27.04 0.89 23.96
C GLU A 5 26.03 0.68 22.83
N TYR A 6 26.51 0.05 21.75
CA TYR A 6 25.69 -0.51 20.68
C TYR A 6 25.14 -1.85 21.20
N GLY A 7 24.08 -1.77 22.01
CA GLY A 7 23.30 -2.91 22.44
C GLY A 7 22.10 -3.10 21.51
N ASP A 8 22.24 -4.05 20.59
CA ASP A 8 21.18 -4.96 20.12
C ASP A 8 19.75 -4.39 20.10
N ARG A 9 19.39 -3.67 19.03
CA ARG A 9 17.97 -3.40 18.71
C ARG A 9 17.37 -4.65 18.09
N GLY A 10 17.06 -5.62 18.94
CA GLY A 10 16.16 -6.71 18.62
C GLY A 10 14.87 -6.13 18.04
N GLN A 11 14.70 -6.35 16.75
CA GLN A 11 13.49 -6.04 16.00
C GLN A 11 12.37 -6.89 16.61
N ARG A 12 11.55 -6.29 17.49
CA ARG A 12 10.41 -6.99 18.08
C ARG A 12 9.33 -7.12 16.99
N PRO A 13 8.83 -8.34 16.72
CA PRO A 13 7.73 -8.51 15.78
C PRO A 13 6.49 -7.81 16.33
N CYS A 14 5.71 -7.26 15.39
CA CYS A 14 4.44 -6.60 15.61
C CYS A 14 3.58 -7.44 16.59
N GLY A 15 3.05 -6.78 17.61
CA GLY A 15 2.61 -7.38 18.86
C GLY A 15 1.66 -8.58 18.72
N THR A 16 1.97 -9.65 19.46
CA THR A 16 1.03 -10.71 19.81
C THR A 16 0.28 -10.27 21.06
N THR A 17 -1.00 -9.91 20.93
CA THR A 17 -1.89 -9.77 22.09
C THR A 17 -2.66 -11.08 22.29
N ASP A 18 -2.45 -11.66 23.46
CA ASP A 18 -3.07 -12.87 23.97
C ASP A 18 -4.46 -12.51 24.57
N ASN A 19 -5.53 -13.07 23.99
CA ASN A 19 -6.89 -13.26 24.54
C ASN A 19 -7.64 -12.06 25.17
N ALA A 20 -8.39 -11.33 24.32
CA ALA A 20 -9.70 -10.76 24.62
C ALA A 20 -10.41 -10.46 23.29
N ASP A 21 -11.59 -11.05 23.05
CA ASP A 21 -12.54 -10.79 21.94
C ASP A 21 -11.90 -9.99 20.78
N GLU A 22 -11.17 -10.73 19.92
CA GLU A 22 -10.06 -10.23 19.10
C GLU A 22 -10.49 -9.08 18.18
N TRP A 23 -10.33 -7.84 18.65
CA TRP A 23 -10.46 -6.68 17.79
C TRP A 23 -9.29 -6.67 16.80
N ALA A 24 -9.48 -7.37 15.69
CA ALA A 24 -8.62 -7.24 14.53
C ALA A 24 -8.92 -5.91 13.84
N PRO A 25 -7.94 -5.00 13.70
CA PRO A 25 -8.14 -3.80 12.90
C PRO A 25 -8.52 -4.22 11.45
N PRO A 26 -9.46 -3.51 10.81
CA PRO A 26 -9.85 -3.85 9.44
C PRO A 26 -8.65 -3.71 8.51
N SER A 27 -8.50 -4.67 7.59
CA SER A 27 -7.49 -4.55 6.53
C SER A 27 -7.89 -3.41 5.60
N LEU A 28 -6.98 -2.46 5.41
CA LEU A 28 -7.17 -1.38 4.44
C LEU A 28 -6.35 -1.67 3.20
N TYR A 29 -6.85 -1.21 2.06
CA TYR A 29 -6.22 -1.31 0.77
C TYR A 29 -6.12 0.10 0.21
N VAL A 30 -4.89 0.57 0.07
CA VAL A 30 -4.56 1.86 -0.51
C VAL A 30 -4.15 1.62 -1.96
N TRP A 31 -4.66 2.44 -2.87
CA TRP A 31 -4.25 2.41 -4.26
C TRP A 31 -3.85 3.80 -4.74
N ASP A 32 -2.93 3.85 -5.68
CA ASP A 32 -2.40 5.08 -6.25
C ASP A 32 -2.01 4.88 -7.72
N VAL A 33 -2.05 5.97 -8.49
CA VAL A 33 -1.60 6.03 -9.89
C VAL A 33 -0.53 7.09 -10.05
N LEU A 34 0.64 6.63 -10.50
CA LEU A 34 1.81 7.44 -10.85
C LEU A 34 1.84 7.66 -12.36
N THR A 35 1.81 8.92 -12.77
CA THR A 35 2.05 9.28 -14.16
C THR A 35 3.54 9.47 -14.42
N GLY A 36 3.99 9.27 -15.67
CA GLY A 36 5.41 9.35 -16.04
C GLY A 36 6.10 10.70 -15.77
N ALA A 37 5.35 11.75 -15.43
CA ALA A 37 5.88 13.04 -14.99
C ALA A 37 6.24 13.09 -13.49
N GLY A 38 6.00 12.01 -12.73
CA GLY A 38 6.20 11.98 -11.28
C GLY A 38 4.98 12.48 -10.48
N ASP A 39 3.98 13.05 -11.15
CA ASP A 39 2.75 13.51 -10.50
C ASP A 39 1.79 12.35 -10.25
N HIS A 40 1.25 12.30 -9.03
CA HIS A 40 0.17 11.41 -8.65
C HIS A 40 -1.14 12.02 -9.14
N ARG A 41 -1.93 11.27 -9.91
CA ARG A 41 -3.19 11.80 -10.46
C ARG A 41 -4.44 11.28 -9.79
N ALA A 42 -4.37 10.10 -9.17
CA ALA A 42 -5.49 9.47 -8.50
C ALA A 42 -4.98 8.53 -7.41
N GLY A 43 -5.77 8.38 -6.37
CA GLY A 43 -5.54 7.42 -5.31
C GLY A 43 -6.72 7.37 -4.35
N GLY A 44 -6.75 6.35 -3.50
CA GLY A 44 -7.81 6.16 -2.54
C GLY A 44 -7.55 5.01 -1.58
N VAL A 45 -8.47 4.83 -0.64
CA VAL A 45 -8.44 3.77 0.36
C VAL A 45 -9.80 3.08 0.43
N THR A 46 -9.81 1.77 0.61
CA THR A 46 -11.00 0.95 0.85
C THR A 46 -10.64 -0.24 1.72
N ASP A 47 -11.59 -0.79 2.44
CA ASP A 47 -11.50 -2.03 3.20
C ASP A 47 -11.69 -3.30 2.34
N GLU A 48 -12.08 -3.15 1.07
CA GLU A 48 -12.35 -4.23 0.13
C GLU A 48 -11.22 -4.37 -0.91
N ARG A 49 -10.51 -5.51 -0.88
CA ARG A 49 -9.39 -5.79 -1.79
C ARG A 49 -9.81 -5.72 -3.26
N GLU A 50 -10.89 -6.41 -3.60
CA GLU A 50 -11.40 -6.52 -4.97
C GLU A 50 -11.83 -5.16 -5.51
N ARG A 51 -12.41 -4.33 -4.63
CA ARG A 51 -12.80 -2.96 -4.98
C ARG A 51 -11.58 -2.10 -5.26
N ALA A 52 -10.51 -2.21 -4.46
CA ALA A 52 -9.26 -1.49 -4.72
C ALA A 52 -8.67 -1.84 -6.10
N LEU A 53 -8.61 -3.12 -6.44
CA LEU A 53 -8.12 -3.60 -7.73
C LEU A 53 -8.99 -3.10 -8.90
N MET A 54 -10.32 -3.17 -8.75
CA MET A 54 -11.26 -2.71 -9.78
C MET A 54 -11.12 -1.20 -10.04
N VAL A 55 -11.08 -0.40 -8.97
CA VAL A 55 -10.96 1.07 -9.08
C VAL A 55 -9.59 1.46 -9.64
N LEU A 56 -8.51 0.78 -9.22
CA LEU A 56 -7.19 1.00 -9.82
C LEU A 56 -7.22 0.70 -11.33
N GLY A 57 -7.81 -0.43 -11.72
CA GLY A 57 -7.92 -0.80 -13.13
C GLY A 57 -8.65 0.25 -13.96
N GLU A 58 -9.73 0.82 -13.43
CA GLU A 58 -10.45 1.90 -14.10
C GLU A 58 -9.64 3.20 -14.17
N ALA A 59 -8.99 3.58 -13.08
CA ALA A 59 -8.10 4.75 -13.05
C ALA A 59 -6.95 4.61 -14.07
N MET A 60 -6.36 3.42 -14.19
CA MET A 60 -5.28 3.13 -15.14
C MET A 60 -5.73 3.23 -16.60
N ARG A 61 -6.99 2.89 -16.92
CA ARG A 61 -7.55 3.06 -18.28
C ARG A 61 -7.72 4.52 -18.68
N GLN A 62 -7.94 5.40 -17.70
CA GLN A 62 -8.11 6.84 -17.91
C GLN A 62 -6.78 7.60 -17.79
N ALA A 63 -5.75 6.96 -17.22
CA ALA A 63 -4.44 7.55 -17.05
C ALA A 63 -3.67 7.62 -18.37
N PRO A 64 -2.72 8.56 -18.51
CA PRO A 64 -1.81 8.61 -19.67
C PRO A 64 -1.07 7.28 -19.88
N LEU A 65 -0.72 6.97 -21.13
CA LEU A 65 0.09 5.81 -21.46
C LEU A 65 1.44 5.84 -20.72
N GLY A 66 1.92 4.67 -20.29
CA GLY A 66 3.12 4.55 -19.47
C GLY A 66 2.91 4.84 -17.98
N SER A 67 1.66 5.07 -17.55
CA SER A 67 1.34 5.19 -16.12
C SER A 67 1.55 3.87 -15.40
N ARG A 68 1.79 3.97 -14.09
CA ARG A 68 1.93 2.85 -13.17
C ARG A 68 0.95 3.00 -12.03
N GLY A 69 0.51 1.88 -11.50
CA GLY A 69 -0.44 1.82 -10.42
C GLY A 69 -0.02 0.78 -9.39
N THR A 70 -0.38 1.02 -8.13
CA THR A 70 -0.09 0.10 -7.03
C THR A 70 -1.33 -0.09 -6.18
N VAL A 71 -1.53 -1.29 -5.65
CA VAL A 71 -2.42 -1.55 -4.51
C VAL A 71 -1.57 -2.10 -3.37
N GLN A 72 -1.69 -1.51 -2.19
CA GLN A 72 -0.96 -1.91 -0.99
C GLN A 72 -1.96 -2.21 0.13
N ARG A 73 -1.69 -3.26 0.91
CA ARG A 73 -2.39 -3.46 2.18
C ARG A 73 -1.79 -2.50 3.21
N ALA A 74 -2.65 -1.81 3.93
CA ALA A 74 -2.31 -0.95 5.05
C ALA A 74 -3.09 -1.38 6.29
N GLU A 75 -2.49 -1.17 7.45
CA GLU A 75 -3.13 -1.28 8.75
C GLU A 75 -3.07 0.05 9.47
N LEU A 76 -4.03 0.30 10.35
CA LEU A 76 -4.03 1.48 11.20
C LEU A 76 -3.30 1.15 12.50
N SER A 77 -2.15 1.78 12.74
CA SER A 77 -1.52 1.75 14.06
C SER A 77 -2.22 2.74 14.97
N LEU A 78 -2.70 2.25 16.12
CA LEU A 78 -3.38 3.07 17.13
C LEU A 78 -2.45 3.50 18.28
N LEU A 79 -1.17 3.12 18.21
CA LEU A 79 -0.18 3.48 19.22
C LEU A 79 0.34 4.89 18.97
N GLY A 80 -0.22 5.87 19.69
CA GLY A 80 0.36 7.20 19.90
C GLY A 80 0.20 8.21 18.75
N ALA A 81 0.06 7.76 17.51
CA ALA A 81 -0.35 8.55 16.35
C ALA A 81 -1.10 7.63 15.39
N ALA A 82 -2.29 8.04 14.91
CA ALA A 82 -3.05 7.27 13.93
C ALA A 82 -2.29 7.25 12.59
N GLU A 83 -1.43 6.26 12.41
CA GLU A 83 -0.54 6.14 11.25
C GLU A 83 -0.93 4.93 10.40
N TYR A 84 -0.83 5.08 9.09
CA TYR A 84 -0.96 3.96 8.15
C TYR A 84 0.37 3.18 8.11
N CYS A 85 0.33 1.93 8.54
CA CYS A 85 1.41 0.98 8.35
C CYS A 85 1.18 0.22 7.05
N TYR A 86 1.94 0.55 6.00
CA TYR A 86 1.93 -0.20 4.75
C TYR A 86 2.62 -1.55 4.96
N LEU A 87 1.90 -2.64 4.74
CA LEU A 87 2.38 -3.99 5.01
C LEU A 87 3.01 -4.62 3.78
N ASN A 88 2.21 -4.84 2.73
CA ASN A 88 2.63 -5.55 1.54
C ASN A 88 1.93 -4.99 0.30
N VAL A 89 2.65 -5.01 -0.83
CA VAL A 89 2.04 -4.75 -2.12
C VAL A 89 1.16 -5.94 -2.50
N VAL A 90 -0.07 -5.64 -2.88
CA VAL A 90 -1.09 -6.61 -3.31
C VAL A 90 -1.06 -6.78 -4.82
N ALA A 91 -0.84 -5.68 -5.55
CA ALA A 91 -0.73 -5.69 -7.00
C ALA A 91 0.03 -4.47 -7.51
N TYR A 92 0.66 -4.66 -8.65
CA TYR A 92 1.17 -3.62 -9.54
C TYR A 92 0.38 -3.65 -10.84
N ALA A 93 0.15 -2.48 -11.40
CA ALA A 93 -0.43 -2.30 -12.71
C ALA A 93 0.44 -1.34 -13.54
N TRP A 94 0.53 -1.56 -14.85
CA TRP A 94 1.17 -0.59 -15.75
C TRP A 94 0.53 -0.64 -17.13
N THR A 95 0.50 0.51 -17.81
CA THR A 95 0.07 0.58 -19.22
C THR A 95 1.28 0.60 -20.14
N GLU A 96 1.28 -0.25 -21.16
CA GLU A 96 2.30 -0.22 -22.19
C GLU A 96 2.17 1.04 -23.05
N VAL A 97 3.29 1.69 -23.35
CA VAL A 97 3.29 2.96 -24.11
C VAL A 97 2.87 2.75 -25.58
N SER A 98 3.23 1.61 -26.17
CA SER A 98 2.99 1.30 -27.58
C SER A 98 1.54 0.94 -27.89
N SER A 99 0.88 0.21 -26.99
CA SER A 99 -0.43 -0.40 -27.24
C SER A 99 -1.54 0.10 -26.31
N GLY A 100 -1.18 0.72 -25.17
CA GLY A 100 -2.13 1.01 -24.10
C GLY A 100 -2.65 -0.22 -23.38
N THR A 101 -2.06 -1.39 -23.61
CA THR A 101 -2.42 -2.61 -22.90
C THR A 101 -2.13 -2.46 -21.42
N LEU A 102 -3.12 -2.76 -20.59
CA LEU A 102 -2.99 -2.79 -19.14
C LEU A 102 -2.46 -4.16 -18.70
N HIS A 103 -1.34 -4.14 -17.99
CA HIS A 103 -0.72 -5.31 -17.40
C HIS A 103 -0.84 -5.30 -15.88
N TRP A 104 -0.84 -6.50 -15.30
CA TRP A 104 -0.93 -6.74 -13.86
C TRP A 104 0.18 -7.67 -13.41
N ALA A 105 0.70 -7.44 -12.20
CA ALA A 105 1.56 -8.37 -11.47
C ALA A 105 1.18 -8.34 -9.98
N GLY A 106 1.25 -9.49 -9.30
CA GLY A 106 0.90 -9.63 -7.89
C GLY A 106 1.25 -11.02 -7.38
#